data_AF-A0A545U7H5-F1
#
_entry.id   AF-A0A545U7H5-F1
#
_cell.length_a   1.000
_cell.length_b   1.000
_cell.length_c   1.000
_cell.angle_alpha   90.00
_cell.angle_beta   90.00
_cell.angle_gamma   90.00
#
_symmetry.space_group_name_H-M   'P 1'
#
loop_
_entity.id
_entity.type
_entity.pdbx_description
1 polymer ?
#
loop_
_entity_poly.entity_id
_entity_poly.type
_entity_poly.pdbx_seq_one_letter_code
_entity_poly.pdbx_strand_id
1 'polypeptide(L)'
;MSYSHLTLIRLSLASLWIFTALTSLVWGYQTGVDILISAKFHNIRIDESTARLLVYAGSGVDFIIGVWLLSNRSIKLCCNIQIFVIIIFTLLITIIDASYWFHPFGPITKNIPILVLILIYRAQLKTNSS
;
A
#
# COMPACT_ATOMS: atom_id res chain seq x y z
N MET A 1 21.84 -6.64 14.91
CA MET A 1 21.65 -5.63 13.83
C MET A 1 21.39 -4.29 14.51
N SER A 2 22.15 -3.23 14.19
CA SER A 2 22.10 -1.94 14.90
C SER A 2 20.72 -1.26 14.78
N TYR A 3 20.28 -0.54 15.83
CA TYR A 3 19.02 0.22 15.90
C TYR A 3 18.80 1.19 14.72
N SER A 4 19.89 1.61 14.06
CA SER A 4 19.86 2.42 12.85
C SER A 4 19.11 1.74 11.70
N HIS A 5 19.32 0.44 11.47
CA HIS A 5 18.69 -0.27 10.36
C HIS A 5 17.17 -0.37 10.50
N LEU A 6 16.67 -0.64 11.72
CA LEU A 6 15.22 -0.69 11.97
C LEU A 6 14.54 0.65 11.76
N THR A 7 15.23 1.73 12.13
CA THR A 7 14.76 3.09 11.89
C THR A 7 14.70 3.38 10.39
N LEU A 8 15.72 2.99 9.63
CA LEU A 8 15.75 3.15 8.17
C LEU A 8 14.64 2.36 7.48
N ILE A 9 14.40 1.11 7.88
CA ILE A 9 13.29 0.31 7.31
C ILE A 9 11.94 0.99 7.60
N ARG A 10 11.73 1.43 8.84
CA ARG A 10 10.50 2.12 9.25
C ARG A 10 10.28 3.41 8.47
N LEU A 11 11.30 4.26 8.35
CA LEU A 11 11.22 5.51 7.60
C LEU A 11 11.04 5.27 6.10
N SER A 12 11.67 4.24 5.54
CA SER A 12 11.48 3.83 4.15
C SER A 12 10.03 3.41 3.88
N LEU A 13 9.49 2.51 4.71
CA LEU A 13 8.08 2.09 4.60
C LEU A 13 7.13 3.27 4.82
N ALA A 14 7.35 4.11 5.83
CA ALA A 14 6.52 5.28 6.09
C ALA A 14 6.51 6.25 4.91
N SER A 15 7.69 6.51 4.32
CA SER A 15 7.83 7.34 3.13
C SER A 15 7.03 6.75 1.98
N LEU A 16 7.16 5.44 1.72
CA LEU A 16 6.41 4.77 0.67
C LEU A 16 4.90 5.00 0.81
N TRP A 17 4.32 4.75 1.99
CA TRP A 17 2.88 4.92 2.23
C TRP A 17 2.42 6.39 2.15
N ILE A 18 3.23 7.34 2.64
CA ILE A 18 2.89 8.77 2.55
C ILE A 18 2.95 9.23 1.09
N PHE A 19 3.97 8.82 0.34
CA PHE A 19 4.10 9.19 -1.06
C PHE A 19 3.01 8.55 -1.93
N THR A 20 2.57 7.31 -1.66
CA THR A 20 1.44 6.72 -2.39
C THR A 20 0.12 7.43 -2.09
N ALA A 21 -0.11 7.84 -0.84
CA ALA A 21 -1.26 8.67 -0.48
C ALA A 21 -1.26 10.01 -1.23
N LEU A 22 -0.15 10.75 -1.15
CA LEU A 22 -0.01 12.04 -1.83
C LEU A 22 -0.13 11.89 -3.35
N THR A 23 0.46 10.84 -3.92
CA THR A 23 0.33 10.55 -5.35
C THR A 23 -1.12 10.32 -5.73
N SER A 24 -1.87 9.54 -4.95
CA SER A 24 -3.27 9.23 -5.24
C SER A 24 -4.20 10.44 -5.09
N LEU A 25 -3.86 11.41 -4.24
CA LEU A 25 -4.68 12.61 -4.02
C LEU A 25 -4.33 13.76 -4.97
N VAL A 26 -3.04 13.97 -5.24
CA VAL A 26 -2.56 15.20 -5.88
C VAL A 26 -2.23 14.99 -7.35
N TRP A 27 -1.53 13.91 -7.70
CA TRP A 27 -0.96 13.73 -9.04
C TRP A 27 -1.65 12.66 -9.89
N GLY A 28 -2.12 11.60 -9.25
CA GLY A 28 -2.68 10.40 -9.86
C GLY A 28 -4.16 10.20 -9.56
N TYR A 29 -4.85 11.22 -9.04
CA TYR A 29 -6.27 11.12 -8.69
C TYR A 29 -7.12 10.68 -9.88
N GLN A 30 -7.01 11.41 -11.01
CA GLN A 30 -7.78 11.08 -12.20
C GLN A 30 -7.41 9.70 -12.74
N THR A 31 -6.12 9.36 -12.77
CA THR A 31 -5.65 8.03 -13.19
C THR A 31 -6.27 6.92 -12.34
N GLY A 32 -6.33 7.10 -11.01
CA GLY A 32 -6.94 6.12 -10.11
C GLY A 32 -8.44 5.94 -10.36
N VAL A 33 -9.15 7.05 -10.59
CA VAL A 33 -10.59 7.04 -10.93
C VAL A 33 -10.82 6.33 -12.26
N ASP A 34 -10.03 6.65 -13.30
CA ASP A 34 -10.15 6.07 -14.62
C ASP A 34 -9.88 4.56 -14.61
N ILE A 35 -8.91 4.08 -13.83
CA ILE A 35 -8.64 2.66 -13.64
C ILE A 35 -9.86 1.94 -13.03
N LEU A 36 -10.51 2.55 -12.03
CA LEU A 36 -11.68 1.95 -11.38
C LEU A 36 -12.91 1.96 -12.29
N ILE A 37 -13.15 3.04 -13.03
CA ILE A 37 -14.27 3.13 -13.98
C ILE A 37 -14.07 2.18 -15.16
N SER A 38 -12.82 2.02 -15.64
CA SER A 38 -12.48 1.13 -16.74
C SER A 38 -12.41 -0.35 -16.36
N ALA A 39 -12.62 -0.68 -15.07
CA ALA A 39 -12.61 -2.04 -14.59
C ALA A 39 -13.61 -2.92 -15.35
N LYS A 40 -13.10 -3.95 -16.03
CA LYS A 40 -13.89 -4.86 -16.87
C LYS A 40 -14.43 -6.06 -16.09
N PHE A 41 -14.84 -5.86 -14.85
CA PHE A 41 -15.26 -6.96 -13.99
C PHE A 41 -16.75 -7.27 -14.17
N HIS A 42 -17.07 -8.39 -14.85
CA HIS A 42 -18.36 -9.10 -14.77
C HIS A 42 -19.64 -8.22 -14.92
N ASN A 43 -19.62 -7.24 -15.82
CA ASN A 43 -20.70 -6.25 -16.03
C ASN A 43 -21.00 -5.32 -14.85
N ILE A 44 -20.18 -5.35 -13.79
CA ILE A 44 -20.26 -4.40 -12.68
C ILE A 44 -19.54 -3.13 -13.13
N ARG A 45 -20.30 -2.08 -13.40
CA ARG A 45 -19.77 -0.74 -13.66
C ARG A 45 -19.59 -0.03 -12.33
N ILE A 46 -18.37 0.36 -12.01
CA ILE A 46 -18.10 1.29 -10.91
C ILE A 46 -18.46 2.68 -11.42
N ASP A 47 -19.47 3.30 -10.80
CA ASP A 47 -19.83 4.69 -11.08
C ASP A 47 -18.74 5.64 -10.58
N GLU A 48 -18.73 6.85 -11.14
CA GLU A 48 -17.70 7.84 -10.84
C GLU A 48 -17.68 8.25 -9.35
N SER A 49 -18.85 8.33 -8.70
CA SER A 49 -18.90 8.63 -7.25
C SER A 49 -18.21 7.55 -6.43
N THR A 50 -18.52 6.28 -6.69
CA THR A 50 -17.88 5.15 -5.99
C THR A 50 -16.39 5.07 -6.29
N ALA A 51 -15.97 5.30 -7.54
CA ALA A 51 -14.55 5.33 -7.91
C ALA A 51 -13.78 6.41 -7.12
N ARG A 52 -14.33 7.63 -7.07
CA ARG A 52 -13.74 8.74 -6.29
C ARG A 52 -13.66 8.43 -4.80
N LEU A 53 -14.72 7.85 -4.24
CA LEU A 53 -14.76 7.43 -2.84
C LEU A 53 -13.66 6.40 -2.55
N LEU A 54 -13.49 5.41 -3.42
CA LEU A 54 -12.47 4.37 -3.28
C LEU A 54 -11.04 4.94 -3.36
N VAL A 55 -10.78 5.90 -4.26
CA VAL A 55 -9.47 6.58 -4.34
C VAL A 55 -9.19 7.37 -3.06
N TYR A 56 -10.17 8.13 -2.56
CA TYR A 56 -10.02 8.85 -1.29
C TYR A 56 -9.82 7.91 -0.10
N ALA A 57 -10.61 6.85 -0.02
CA ALA A 57 -10.51 5.85 1.04
C ALA A 57 -9.16 5.14 1.02
N GLY A 58 -8.71 4.68 -0.16
CA GLY A 58 -7.41 4.05 -0.36
C GLY A 58 -6.26 4.98 0.05
N SER A 59 -6.29 6.23 -0.42
CA SER A 59 -5.29 7.20 0.00
C SER A 59 -5.34 7.52 1.50
N GLY A 60 -6.52 7.53 2.11
CA GLY A 60 -6.66 7.74 3.55
C GLY A 60 -6.02 6.61 4.35
N VAL A 61 -6.25 5.35 3.92
CA VAL A 61 -5.60 4.17 4.51
C VAL A 61 -4.08 4.28 4.40
N ASP A 62 -3.56 4.62 3.23
CA ASP A 62 -2.13 4.80 2.99
C ASP A 62 -1.53 5.85 3.93
N PHE A 63 -2.16 7.02 4.01
CA PHE A 63 -1.70 8.11 4.88
C PHE A 63 -1.70 7.72 6.35
N ILE A 64 -2.77 7.07 6.83
CA ILE A 64 -2.90 6.60 8.21
C ILE A 64 -1.79 5.61 8.53
N ILE A 65 -1.50 4.65 7.64
CA ILE A 65 -0.43 3.67 7.84
C ILE A 65 0.94 4.36 7.89
N GLY A 66 1.19 5.31 6.98
CA GLY A 66 2.43 6.08 6.96
C GLY A 66 2.68 6.84 8.26
N VAL A 67 1.67 7.58 8.74
CA VAL A 67 1.75 8.30 10.02
C VAL A 67 1.84 7.34 11.21
N TRP A 68 1.15 6.20 11.17
CA TRP A 68 1.24 5.18 12.21
C TRP A 68 2.66 4.63 12.33
N LEU A 69 3.32 4.32 11.20
CA LEU A 69 4.73 3.93 11.20
C LEU A 69 5.63 4.99 11.86
N LEU A 70 5.41 6.27 11.58
CA LEU A 70 6.18 7.37 12.20
C LEU A 70 5.96 7.48 13.71
N SER A 71 4.74 7.18 14.19
CA SER A 71 4.42 7.22 15.62
C SER A 71 5.19 6.19 16.46
N ASN A 72 5.75 5.15 15.82
CA ASN A 72 6.43 4.03 16.47
C ASN A 72 5.58 3.26 17.51
N ARG A 73 4.24 3.41 17.48
CA ARG A 73 3.32 2.74 18.41
C ARG A 73 2.77 1.45 17.81
N SER A 74 2.71 0.37 18.59
CA SER A 74 2.08 -0.90 18.17
C SER A 74 2.52 -1.42 16.79
N ILE A 75 3.81 -1.26 16.46
CA ILE A 75 4.31 -1.47 15.09
C ILE A 75 4.08 -2.90 14.58
N LYS A 76 4.08 -3.91 15.46
CA LYS A 76 3.74 -5.30 15.07
C LYS A 76 2.34 -5.40 14.46
N LEU A 77 1.37 -4.65 14.99
CA LEU A 77 0.01 -4.58 14.44
C LEU A 77 0.01 -3.79 13.12
N CYS A 78 0.71 -2.67 13.08
CA CYS A 78 0.87 -1.88 11.85
C CYS A 78 1.43 -2.74 10.69
N CYS A 79 2.43 -3.59 10.96
CA CYS A 79 2.96 -4.52 9.95
C CYS A 79 1.90 -5.52 9.45
N ASN A 80 1.04 -6.05 10.31
CA ASN A 80 -0.04 -6.96 9.90
C ASN A 80 -1.05 -6.25 9.00
N ILE A 81 -1.43 -5.02 9.36
CA ILE A 81 -2.34 -4.18 8.57
C ILE A 81 -1.74 -3.87 7.20
N GLN A 82 -0.45 -3.51 7.14
CA GLN A 82 0.25 -3.29 5.86
C GLN A 82 0.19 -4.51 4.96
N ILE A 83 0.49 -5.71 5.49
CA ILE A 83 0.42 -6.96 4.73
C ILE A 83 -0.99 -7.17 4.18
N PHE A 84 -2.00 -7.01 5.03
CA PHE A 84 -3.40 -7.18 4.65
C PHE A 84 -3.82 -6.22 3.54
N VAL A 85 -3.49 -4.92 3.68
CA VAL A 85 -3.81 -3.90 2.68
C VAL A 85 -3.11 -4.18 1.35
N ILE A 86 -1.82 -4.53 1.37
CA ILE A 86 -1.07 -4.88 0.15
C ILE A 86 -1.68 -6.09 -0.56
N ILE A 87 -2.11 -7.11 0.19
CA ILE A 87 -2.78 -8.29 -0.39
C ILE A 87 -4.10 -7.89 -1.04
N ILE A 88 -4.95 -7.12 -0.34
CA ILE A 88 -6.22 -6.64 -0.89
C ILE A 88 -5.99 -5.83 -2.16
N PHE A 89 -5.09 -4.86 -2.12
CA PHE A 89 -4.78 -4.00 -3.26
C PHE A 89 -4.27 -4.81 -4.45
N THR A 90 -3.37 -5.77 -4.20
CA THR A 90 -2.82 -6.64 -5.25
C THR A 90 -3.91 -7.50 -5.89
N LEU A 91 -4.80 -8.10 -5.09
CA LEU A 91 -5.93 -8.88 -5.60
C LEU A 91 -6.90 -8.00 -6.39
N LEU A 92 -7.24 -6.82 -5.85
CA LEU A 92 -8.14 -5.87 -6.49
C LEU A 92 -7.63 -5.46 -7.87
N ILE A 93 -6.37 -5.02 -8.00
CA ILE A 93 -5.81 -4.65 -9.30
C ILE A 93 -5.70 -5.88 -10.21
N THR A 94 -5.35 -7.06 -9.69
CA THR A 94 -5.29 -8.29 -10.51
C THR A 94 -6.66 -8.64 -11.10
N ILE A 95 -7.74 -8.42 -10.36
CA ILE A 95 -9.11 -8.65 -10.82
C ILE A 95 -9.56 -7.58 -11.84
N ILE A 96 -9.16 -6.32 -11.62
CA ILE A 96 -9.47 -5.20 -12.52
C ILE A 96 -8.76 -5.36 -13.86
N ASP A 97 -7.44 -5.58 -13.82
CA ASP A 97 -6.59 -5.74 -14.99
C ASP A 97 -5.29 -6.49 -14.62
N ALA A 98 -5.26 -7.79 -14.93
CA ALA A 98 -4.10 -8.64 -14.67
C ALA A 98 -2.84 -8.23 -15.45
N SER A 99 -2.94 -7.39 -16.50
CA SER A 99 -1.77 -6.90 -17.25
C SER A 99 -0.84 -6.03 -16.39
N TYR A 100 -1.33 -5.49 -15.27
CA TYR A 100 -0.53 -4.70 -14.31
C TYR A 100 0.62 -5.50 -13.66
N TRP A 101 0.60 -6.83 -13.74
CA TRP A 101 1.74 -7.68 -13.37
C TRP A 101 2.96 -7.47 -14.29
N PHE A 102 2.72 -7.16 -15.56
CA PHE A 102 3.75 -7.02 -16.59
C PHE A 102 3.95 -5.56 -17.02
N HIS A 103 3.32 -4.61 -16.33
CA HIS A 103 3.43 -3.20 -16.63
C HIS A 103 4.88 -2.70 -16.40
N PRO A 104 5.43 -1.84 -17.27
CA PRO A 104 6.86 -1.47 -17.26
C PRO A 104 7.34 -0.84 -15.96
N PHE A 105 6.43 -0.20 -15.21
CA PHE A 105 6.74 0.41 -13.92
C PHE A 105 6.48 -0.50 -12.70
N GLY A 106 6.14 -1.78 -12.91
CA GLY A 106 5.98 -2.80 -11.87
C GLY A 106 5.03 -2.45 -10.71
N PRO A 107 3.83 -1.89 -10.95
CA PRO A 107 2.92 -1.44 -9.89
C PRO A 107 2.47 -2.57 -8.95
N ILE A 108 2.31 -3.80 -9.46
CA ILE A 108 2.02 -4.98 -8.62
C ILE A 108 3.31 -5.66 -8.16
N THR A 109 4.28 -5.87 -9.04
CA THR A 109 5.48 -6.68 -8.73
C THR A 109 6.33 -6.05 -7.62
N LYS A 110 6.33 -4.72 -7.47
CA LYS A 110 6.98 -4.04 -6.33
C LYS A 110 6.41 -4.43 -4.96
N ASN A 111 5.17 -4.93 -4.89
CA ASN A 111 4.56 -5.35 -3.63
C ASN A 111 5.23 -6.58 -3.02
N ILE A 112 5.84 -7.45 -3.84
CA ILE A 112 6.55 -8.65 -3.38
C ILE A 112 7.74 -8.28 -2.49
N PRO A 113 8.74 -7.50 -2.93
CA PRO A 113 9.85 -7.11 -2.07
C PRO A 113 9.40 -6.25 -0.89
N ILE A 114 8.33 -5.45 -1.01
CA ILE A 114 7.77 -4.67 0.10
C ILE A 114 7.21 -5.61 1.19
N LEU A 115 6.45 -6.65 0.81
CA LEU A 115 5.94 -7.65 1.76
C LEU A 115 7.08 -8.35 2.50
N VAL A 116 8.14 -8.74 1.78
CA VAL A 116 9.33 -9.35 2.38
C VAL A 116 9.99 -8.38 3.39
N LEU A 117 10.13 -7.10 3.03
CA LEU A 117 10.69 -6.08 3.91
C LEU A 117 9.87 -5.90 5.20
N ILE A 118 8.54 -5.89 5.09
CA ILE A 118 7.63 -5.79 6.25
C ILE A 118 7.77 -7.02 7.16
N LEU A 119 7.86 -8.22 6.58
CA LEU A 119 8.04 -9.47 7.34
C LEU A 119 9.37 -9.50 8.09
N ILE A 120 10.47 -9.10 7.43
CA ILE A 120 11.80 -8.98 8.05
C ILE A 120 11.75 -7.97 9.19
N TYR A 121 11.18 -6.78 8.95
CA TYR A 121 11.04 -5.74 9.96
C TYR A 121 10.27 -6.25 11.19
N ARG A 122 9.12 -6.90 10.95
CA ARG A 122 8.29 -7.48 12.01
C ARG A 122 9.03 -8.55 12.81
N ALA A 123 9.80 -9.42 12.14
CA ALA A 123 10.60 -10.45 12.80
C ALA A 123 11.67 -9.85 13.72
N GLN A 124 12.36 -8.79 13.27
CA GLN A 124 13.38 -8.10 14.05
C GLN A 124 12.80 -7.29 15.22
N LEU A 125 11.55 -6.85 15.16
CA LEU A 125 10.88 -6.26 16.32
C LEU A 125 10.57 -7.29 17.43
N LYS A 126 10.52 -8.59 17.10
CA LYS A 126 10.32 -9.66 18.10
C LYS A 126 11.61 -9.89 18.89
N THR A 127 12.76 -9.94 18.22
CA THR A 127 14.06 -10.23 18.84
C THR A 127 14.57 -9.11 19.75
N ASN A 128 14.11 -7.87 19.56
CA ASN A 128 14.48 -6.75 20.45
C ASN A 128 13.53 -6.57 21.65
N SER A 129 12.44 -7.34 21.71
CA SER A 129 11.47 -7.30 22.81
C SER A 129 11.61 -8.47 23.80
N SER A 130 12.60 -9.33 23.58
CA SER A 130 12.96 -10.51 24.39
C SER A 130 14.38 -10.33 24.91
#